data_AF-A0A959KUL9-F1
#
_entry.id   AF-A0A959KUL9-F1
#
_cell.length_a   1.000
_cell.length_b   1.000
_cell.length_c   1.000
_cell.angle_alpha   90.00
_cell.angle_beta   90.00
_cell.angle_gamma   90.00
#
_symmetry.space_group_name_H-M   'P 1'
#
loop_
_entity.id
_entity.type
_entity.pdbx_description
1 polymer ?
#
loop_
_entity_poly.entity_id
_entity_poly.type
_entity_poly.pdbx_seq_one_letter_code
_entity_poly.pdbx_strand_id
1 'polypeptide(L)'
;TPAPTGYTWTVTGGTFVNNGNTIDVTWTTSGAGQVCVTADNACGSSTQNCININVGQAPALPVLNGPDTVCEGDEIIYEINPLDPATTSYTWTVTGGATFTDLGSSIEVDFSGAG
;
A
#
# COMPACT_ATOMS: atom_id res chain seq x y z
N THR A 1 -25.36 -34.90 10.07
CA THR A 1 -24.21 -35.03 9.15
C THR A 1 -22.94 -35.16 9.96
N PRO A 2 -21.94 -35.96 9.53
CA PRO A 2 -20.66 -36.06 10.23
C PRO A 2 -19.97 -34.68 10.29
N ALA A 3 -19.30 -34.39 11.40
CA ALA A 3 -18.48 -33.19 11.54
C ALA A 3 -17.31 -33.19 10.51
N PRO A 4 -16.81 -32.02 10.10
CA PRO A 4 -15.61 -31.94 9.27
C PRO A 4 -14.41 -32.52 10.03
N THR A 5 -13.58 -33.28 9.32
CA THR A 5 -12.32 -33.84 9.83
C THR A 5 -11.10 -33.10 9.31
N GLY A 6 -11.28 -32.21 8.32
CA GLY A 6 -10.21 -31.39 7.77
C GLY A 6 -10.73 -30.28 6.85
N TYR A 7 -9.80 -29.41 6.45
CA TYR A 7 -10.04 -28.37 5.48
C TYR A 7 -8.92 -28.36 4.44
N THR A 8 -9.31 -28.22 3.18
CA THR A 8 -8.37 -28.09 2.07
C THR A 8 -8.40 -26.65 1.57
N TRP A 9 -7.25 -25.99 1.61
CA TRP A 9 -7.09 -24.58 1.25
C TRP A 9 -6.38 -24.42 -0.09
N THR A 10 -6.75 -23.39 -0.84
CA THR A 10 -6.05 -22.98 -2.06
C THR A 10 -5.89 -21.46 -2.05
N VAL A 11 -4.69 -20.99 -2.36
CA VAL A 11 -4.37 -19.56 -2.47
C VAL A 11 -3.74 -19.29 -3.83
N THR A 12 -4.28 -18.31 -4.54
CA THR A 12 -3.75 -17.80 -5.82
C THR A 12 -3.18 -16.41 -5.60
N GLY A 13 -1.94 -16.17 -6.03
CA GLY A 13 -1.24 -14.87 -5.93
C GLY A 13 -0.50 -14.64 -4.61
N GLY A 14 -0.61 -15.57 -3.66
CA GLY A 14 0.05 -15.52 -2.37
C GLY A 14 0.62 -16.88 -1.98
N THR A 15 1.41 -16.90 -0.92
CA THR A 15 1.89 -18.13 -0.27
C THR A 15 1.20 -18.30 1.09
N PHE A 16 1.06 -19.52 1.59
CA PHE A 16 0.39 -19.74 2.86
C PHE A 16 0.94 -20.90 3.67
N VAL A 17 0.70 -20.83 4.98
CA VAL A 17 0.91 -21.92 5.93
C VAL A 17 -0.46 -22.43 6.38
N ASN A 18 -0.66 -23.75 6.33
CA ASN A 18 -1.91 -24.38 6.74
C ASN A 18 -1.87 -24.80 8.21
N ASN A 19 -2.80 -24.28 9.00
CA ASN A 19 -2.94 -24.55 10.44
C ASN A 19 -4.21 -25.36 10.76
N GLY A 20 -4.77 -26.06 9.78
CA GLY A 20 -6.00 -26.85 9.89
C GLY A 20 -7.22 -26.03 9.50
N ASN A 21 -7.94 -25.49 10.49
CA ASN A 21 -9.13 -24.68 10.26
C ASN A 21 -8.84 -23.19 9.97
N THR A 22 -7.57 -22.79 9.94
CA THR A 22 -7.10 -21.47 9.56
C THR A 22 -5.85 -21.57 8.69
N ILE A 23 -5.52 -20.47 8.00
CA ILE A 23 -4.28 -20.31 7.24
C ILE A 23 -3.67 -18.94 7.50
N ASP A 24 -2.34 -18.85 7.47
CA ASP A 24 -1.60 -17.59 7.44
C ASP A 24 -1.17 -17.33 6.00
N VAL A 25 -1.64 -16.24 5.40
CA VAL A 25 -1.37 -15.91 3.98
C VAL A 25 -0.45 -14.71 3.86
N THR A 26 0.60 -14.85 3.05
CA THR A 26 1.55 -13.79 2.72
C THR A 26 1.44 -13.41 1.26
N TRP A 27 1.23 -12.12 1.00
CA TRP A 27 1.18 -11.51 -0.32
C TRP A 27 2.42 -10.64 -0.52
N THR A 28 3.24 -10.93 -1.52
CA THR A 28 4.48 -10.17 -1.81
C THR A 28 4.40 -9.32 -3.07
N THR A 29 3.33 -9.49 -3.86
CA THR A 29 3.08 -8.77 -5.10
C THR A 29 1.68 -8.19 -5.10
N SER A 30 1.54 -6.95 -5.54
CA SER A 30 0.23 -6.33 -5.77
C SER A 30 -0.53 -7.04 -6.90
N GLY A 31 -1.85 -7.00 -6.85
CA GLY A 31 -2.73 -7.55 -7.87
C GLY A 31 -3.85 -8.41 -7.32
N ALA A 32 -4.55 -9.08 -8.23
CA ALA A 32 -5.65 -9.96 -7.90
C ALA A 32 -5.14 -11.29 -7.33
N GLY A 33 -5.79 -11.73 -6.26
CA GLY A 33 -5.58 -13.02 -5.63
C GLY A 33 -6.90 -13.66 -5.22
N GLN A 34 -6.82 -14.89 -4.71
CA GLN A 34 -8.00 -15.61 -4.25
C GLN A 34 -7.63 -16.58 -3.12
N VAL A 35 -8.52 -16.70 -2.14
CA VAL A 35 -8.44 -17.72 -1.10
C VAL A 35 -9.70 -18.59 -1.19
N CYS A 36 -9.52 -19.89 -1.31
CA CYS A 36 -10.60 -20.87 -1.38
C CYS A 36 -10.45 -21.96 -0.33
N VAL A 37 -11.57 -22.53 0.10
CA VAL A 37 -11.62 -23.62 1.09
C VAL A 37 -12.70 -24.64 0.77
N THR A 38 -12.41 -25.92 1.01
CA THR A 38 -13.40 -26.99 1.16
C THR A 38 -13.30 -27.60 2.55
N ALA A 39 -14.42 -28.09 3.08
CA ALA A 39 -14.44 -28.91 4.29
C ALA A 39 -14.53 -30.39 3.91
N ASP A 40 -13.75 -31.23 4.57
CA ASP A 40 -13.59 -32.65 4.23
C ASP A 40 -14.04 -33.54 5.40
N ASN A 41 -14.76 -34.63 5.11
CA ASN A 41 -15.05 -35.69 6.06
C ASN A 41 -15.01 -37.08 5.38
N ALA A 42 -15.32 -38.14 6.14
CA ALA A 42 -15.29 -39.51 5.62
C ALA A 42 -16.25 -39.78 4.44
N CYS A 43 -17.24 -38.91 4.22
CA CYS A 43 -18.20 -39.02 3.11
C CYS A 43 -17.77 -38.23 1.86
N GLY A 44 -16.79 -37.33 1.97
CA GLY A 44 -16.29 -36.51 0.86
C GLY A 44 -16.04 -35.05 1.24
N SER A 45 -15.90 -34.20 0.21
CA SER A 45 -15.63 -32.77 0.32
C SER A 45 -16.88 -31.92 0.09
N SER A 46 -16.97 -30.77 0.75
CA SER A 46 -17.99 -29.76 0.49
C SER A 46 -17.80 -29.08 -0.86
N THR A 47 -18.80 -28.30 -1.29
CA THR A 47 -18.59 -27.28 -2.32
C THR A 47 -17.50 -26.30 -1.85
N GLN A 48 -16.66 -25.87 -2.79
CA GLN A 48 -15.62 -24.88 -2.53
C GLN A 48 -16.26 -23.50 -2.31
N ASN A 49 -15.78 -22.78 -1.31
CA ASN A 49 -16.10 -21.38 -1.10
C ASN A 49 -14.84 -20.53 -1.30
N CYS A 50 -14.96 -19.40 -1.98
CA CYS A 50 -13.83 -18.55 -2.35
C CYS A 50 -14.09 -17.09 -2.00
N ILE A 51 -13.02 -16.39 -1.63
CA ILE A 51 -12.99 -14.94 -1.44
C ILE A 51 -11.92 -14.38 -2.38
N ASN A 52 -12.29 -13.35 -3.14
CA ASN A 52 -11.36 -12.61 -3.99
C ASN A 52 -10.59 -11.59 -3.15
N ILE A 53 -9.29 -11.50 -3.38
CA ILE A 53 -8.38 -10.59 -2.70
C ILE A 53 -7.83 -9.62 -3.74
N ASN A 54 -7.75 -8.34 -3.38
CA ASN A 54 -7.06 -7.33 -4.18
C ASN A 54 -5.95 -6.73 -3.33
N VAL A 55 -4.71 -7.05 -3.67
CA VAL A 55 -3.52 -6.56 -2.96
C VAL A 55 -3.09 -5.24 -3.60
N GLY A 56 -3.18 -4.16 -2.83
CA GLY A 56 -2.74 -2.84 -3.27
C GLY A 56 -1.22 -2.77 -3.45
N GLN A 57 -0.77 -1.91 -4.37
CA GLN A 57 0.64 -1.56 -4.51
C GLN A 57 1.00 -0.51 -3.45
N ALA A 58 2.16 -0.66 -2.80
CA ALA A 58 2.70 0.38 -1.94
C ALA A 58 3.19 1.58 -2.79
N PRO A 59 3.03 2.82 -2.32
CA PRO A 59 3.60 3.99 -2.98
C PRO A 59 5.10 3.85 -3.24
N ALA A 60 5.55 4.28 -4.41
CA ALA A 60 6.95 4.44 -4.75
C ALA A 60 7.59 5.57 -3.93
N LEU A 61 8.91 5.53 -3.79
CA LEU A 61 9.66 6.63 -3.21
C LEU A 61 9.43 7.90 -4.04
N PRO A 62 8.93 9.01 -3.45
CA PRO A 62 8.70 10.23 -4.19
C PRO A 62 10.02 10.85 -4.64
N VAL A 63 10.04 11.38 -5.87
CA VAL A 63 11.17 12.14 -6.42
C VAL A 63 10.85 13.63 -6.25
N LEU A 64 11.56 14.27 -5.33
CA LEU A 64 11.44 15.70 -5.06
C LEU A 64 12.26 16.51 -6.06
N ASN A 65 11.63 17.49 -6.70
CA ASN A 65 12.26 18.42 -7.63
C ASN A 65 12.12 19.86 -7.12
N GLY A 66 13.16 20.65 -7.34
CA GLY A 66 13.25 22.04 -6.92
C GLY A 66 14.72 22.50 -6.89
N PRO A 67 14.98 23.80 -6.74
CA PRO A 67 16.34 24.30 -6.58
C PRO A 67 16.93 23.85 -5.24
N ASP A 68 18.25 23.65 -5.19
CA ASP A 68 18.99 23.38 -3.96
C ASP A 68 19.62 24.64 -3.35
N THR A 69 19.59 25.74 -4.10
CA THR A 69 20.15 27.05 -3.75
C THR A 69 19.09 28.11 -4.01
N VAL A 70 18.73 28.85 -2.96
CA VAL A 70 17.70 29.91 -2.99
C VAL A 70 18.21 31.15 -2.26
N CYS A 71 17.62 32.31 -2.55
CA CYS A 71 17.90 33.55 -1.83
C CYS A 71 16.87 33.77 -0.70
N GLU A 72 17.27 34.53 0.32
CA GLU A 72 16.33 35.03 1.34
C GLU A 72 15.24 35.86 0.66
N GLY A 73 13.98 35.59 1.01
CA GLY A 73 12.81 36.24 0.42
C GLY A 73 12.30 35.63 -0.89
N ASP A 74 12.91 34.55 -1.40
CA ASP A 74 12.38 33.84 -2.57
C ASP A 74 11.10 33.05 -2.20
N GLU A 75 10.16 32.99 -3.16
CA GLU A 75 9.03 32.06 -3.16
C GLU A 75 9.28 30.97 -4.22
N ILE A 76 9.40 29.72 -3.80
CA ILE A 76 9.84 28.61 -4.64
C ILE A 76 8.88 27.44 -4.56
N ILE A 77 8.57 26.84 -5.71
CA ILE A 77 7.80 25.60 -5.78
C ILE A 77 8.75 24.40 -5.73
N TYR A 78 8.48 23.48 -4.81
CA TYR A 78 9.02 22.13 -4.82
C TYR A 78 7.91 21.15 -5.17
N GLU A 79 8.18 20.16 -6.01
CA GLU A 79 7.16 19.24 -6.51
C GLU A 79 7.62 17.79 -6.56
N ILE A 80 6.66 16.88 -6.43
CA ILE A 80 6.88 15.46 -6.72
C ILE A 80 6.62 15.22 -8.20
N ASN A 81 7.63 14.75 -8.92
CA ASN A 81 7.50 14.41 -10.34
C ASN A 81 8.50 13.30 -10.72
N PRO A 82 8.05 12.17 -11.30
CA PRO A 82 6.66 11.83 -11.66
C PRO A 82 5.77 11.49 -10.46
N LEU A 83 4.46 11.68 -10.60
CA LEU A 83 3.46 11.22 -9.63
C LEU A 83 3.28 9.70 -9.73
N ASP A 84 3.19 9.05 -8.58
CA ASP A 84 2.83 7.64 -8.50
C ASP A 84 1.31 7.48 -8.33
N PRO A 85 0.61 6.74 -9.21
CA PRO A 85 -0.82 6.48 -9.09
C PRO A 85 -1.23 5.72 -7.82
N ALA A 86 -0.30 5.02 -7.15
CA ALA A 86 -0.57 4.38 -5.86
C ALA A 86 -0.58 5.37 -4.68
N THR A 87 -0.11 6.61 -4.87
CA THR A 87 -0.06 7.63 -3.82
C THR A 87 -1.37 8.40 -3.73
N THR A 88 -1.98 8.43 -2.53
CA THR A 88 -3.23 9.14 -2.27
C THR A 88 -3.06 10.48 -1.56
N SER A 89 -1.90 10.70 -0.92
CA SER A 89 -1.63 11.89 -0.11
C SER A 89 -0.13 12.06 0.10
N TYR A 90 0.31 13.30 0.23
CA TYR A 90 1.66 13.66 0.62
C TYR A 90 1.66 14.32 2.00
N THR A 91 2.78 14.25 2.70
CA THR A 91 3.00 14.99 3.94
C THR A 91 4.30 15.75 3.79
N TRP A 92 4.21 17.06 3.94
CA TRP A 92 5.31 17.98 3.72
C TRP A 92 5.83 18.54 5.04
N THR A 93 7.13 18.72 5.13
CA THR A 93 7.78 19.41 6.25
C THR A 93 8.87 20.30 5.71
N VAL A 94 8.84 21.57 6.11
CA VAL A 94 9.91 22.54 5.85
C VAL A 94 10.57 22.89 7.18
N THR A 95 11.89 23.04 7.17
CA THR A 95 12.68 23.40 8.35
C THR A 95 13.54 24.62 8.03
N GLY A 96 14.11 25.27 9.06
CA GLY A 96 14.97 26.45 8.85
C GLY A 96 14.23 27.78 8.77
N GLY A 97 13.07 27.91 9.42
CA GLY A 97 12.35 29.19 9.56
C GLY A 97 11.43 29.56 8.39
N ALA A 98 11.61 28.94 7.22
CA ALA A 98 10.71 29.09 6.09
C ALA A 98 9.29 28.55 6.37
N THR A 99 8.29 29.20 5.77
CA THR A 99 6.89 28.74 5.78
C THR A 99 6.52 28.14 4.43
N PHE A 100 5.45 27.35 4.36
CA PHE A 100 5.00 26.79 3.10
C PHE A 100 3.47 26.65 3.03
N THR A 101 2.98 26.59 1.80
CA THR A 101 1.60 26.24 1.46
C THR A 101 1.57 24.85 0.84
N ASP A 102 0.76 23.95 1.38
CA ASP A 102 0.53 22.61 0.83
C ASP A 102 -0.44 22.65 -0.36
N LEU A 103 0.01 22.20 -1.52
CA LEU A 103 -0.75 22.14 -2.77
C LEU A 103 -0.99 20.68 -3.21
N GLY A 104 -0.77 19.71 -2.33
CA GLY A 104 -0.91 18.28 -2.59
C GLY A 104 0.42 17.67 -3.04
N SER A 105 0.61 17.52 -4.35
CA SER A 105 1.86 16.96 -4.89
C SER A 105 2.99 17.98 -5.05
N SER A 106 2.76 19.22 -4.63
CA SER A 106 3.77 20.27 -4.56
C SER A 106 3.54 21.13 -3.32
N ILE A 107 4.57 21.90 -2.98
CA ILE A 107 4.52 22.97 -1.98
C ILE A 107 5.11 24.24 -2.56
N GLU A 108 4.54 25.36 -2.18
CA GLU A 108 5.15 26.68 -2.36
C GLU A 108 5.79 27.08 -1.04
N VAL A 109 7.11 27.29 -1.06
CA VAL A 109 7.93 27.60 0.11
C VAL A 109 8.36 29.07 0.05
N ASP A 110 8.07 29.80 1.11
CA ASP A 110 8.46 31.20 1.31
C ASP A 110 9.69 31.25 2.24
N PHE A 111 10.80 31.74 1.70
CA PHE A 111 12.08 31.89 2.39
C PHE A 111 12.27 33.27 3.04
N SER A 112 11.23 34.10 3.16
CA SER A 112 11.29 35.41 3.84
C SER A 112 11.51 35.32 5.35
N GLY A 113 11.17 34.18 5.97
CA GLY A 113 11.40 33.88 7.39
C GLY A 113 12.62 32.99 7.67
N ALA A 114 13.41 32.66 6.65
CA ALA A 114 14.53 31.74 6.78
C ALA A 114 15.77 32.45 7.34
N GLY A 115 15.98 32.37 8.66
CA GLY A 115 17.10 32.96 9.37
C GLY A 115 17.35 32.31 10.73
#